data_AF-A0A0S8HP35-F1
#
_entry.id   AF-A0A0S8HP35-F1
#
_cell.length_a   1.000
_cell.length_b   1.000
_cell.length_c   1.000
_cell.angle_alpha   90.00
_cell.angle_beta   90.00
_cell.angle_gamma   90.00
#
_symmetry.space_group_name_H-M   'P 1'
#
loop_
_entity.id
_entity.type
_entity.pdbx_description
1 polymer ?
#
loop_
_entity_poly.entity_id
_entity_poly.type
_entity_poly.pdbx_seq_one_letter_code
_entity_poly.pdbx_strand_id
1 'polypeptide(L)'
;MKNSKYTMQTNVTAILLVVMLFAFVASPFFTESSYAQSKRPITIEDFDKFRSVSQQQISSDGKWVAFRIKPGKGNSELTILNLTTNDEYTILRGSAPSFSDDSQWITYTILPHEKTAEEEKAEEEARKKDEDWKEPPTEPNVLVIMNLNTNQKYSVTRGARPTFTDKKKRLPKRKQRSGV
;
A
#
# COMPACT_ATOMS: atom_id res chain seq x y z
N MET A 1 -46.59 -15.52 69.82
CA MET A 1 -46.95 -14.33 69.03
C MET A 1 -46.29 -14.47 67.67
N LYS A 2 -47.09 -14.67 66.61
CA LYS A 2 -46.65 -15.12 65.29
C LYS A 2 -46.13 -13.94 64.45
N ASN A 3 -45.11 -14.22 63.64
CA ASN A 3 -44.23 -13.27 62.98
C ASN A 3 -44.93 -12.49 61.86
N SER A 4 -45.57 -11.37 62.19
CA SER A 4 -46.20 -10.43 61.24
C SER A 4 -45.21 -9.49 60.53
N LYS A 5 -43.96 -9.92 60.30
CA LYS A 5 -42.94 -9.11 59.59
C LYS A 5 -42.54 -9.67 58.21
N TYR A 6 -42.95 -10.89 57.89
CA TYR A 6 -42.56 -11.55 56.63
C TYR A 6 -43.58 -11.37 55.50
N THR A 7 -44.83 -11.01 55.79
CA THR A 7 -45.88 -10.79 54.77
C THR A 7 -45.68 -9.49 53.95
N MET A 8 -45.04 -8.46 54.52
CA MET A 8 -44.79 -7.20 53.81
C MET A 8 -43.51 -7.25 52.95
N GLN A 9 -42.49 -8.01 53.39
CA GLN A 9 -41.22 -8.19 52.68
C GLN A 9 -41.36 -9.04 51.40
N THR A 10 -42.21 -10.07 51.40
CA THR A 10 -42.44 -10.94 50.24
C THR A 10 -43.19 -10.25 49.09
N ASN A 11 -44.06 -9.28 49.40
CA ASN A 11 -44.83 -8.56 48.37
C ASN A 11 -43.97 -7.51 47.66
N VAL A 12 -43.05 -6.85 48.39
CA VAL A 12 -42.11 -5.89 47.80
C VAL A 12 -41.10 -6.59 46.90
N THR A 13 -40.55 -7.73 47.32
CA THR A 13 -39.64 -8.52 46.47
C THR A 13 -40.35 -9.12 45.25
N ALA A 14 -41.60 -9.57 45.38
CA ALA A 14 -42.40 -10.02 44.25
C ALA A 14 -42.70 -8.88 43.24
N ILE A 15 -43.04 -7.68 43.72
CA ILE A 15 -43.24 -6.50 42.85
C ILE A 15 -41.93 -6.09 42.17
N LEU A 16 -40.80 -6.15 42.87
CA LEU A 16 -39.48 -5.80 42.33
C LEU A 16 -39.02 -6.83 41.27
N LEU A 17 -39.36 -8.11 41.44
CA LEU A 17 -39.13 -9.14 40.42
C LEU A 17 -40.05 -8.97 39.19
N VAL A 18 -41.31 -8.59 39.37
CA VAL A 18 -42.24 -8.33 38.25
C VAL A 18 -41.83 -7.08 37.47
N VAL A 19 -41.37 -6.03 38.14
CA VAL A 19 -40.85 -4.81 37.49
C VAL A 19 -39.55 -5.09 36.73
N MET A 20 -38.66 -5.93 37.27
CA MET A 20 -37.48 -6.39 36.51
C MET A 20 -37.86 -7.25 35.30
N LEU A 21 -38.89 -8.10 35.42
CA LEU A 21 -39.37 -8.91 34.31
C LEU A 21 -40.02 -8.06 33.21
N PHE A 22 -40.75 -7.00 33.58
CA PHE A 22 -41.34 -6.05 32.63
C PHE A 22 -40.28 -5.17 31.95
N ALA A 23 -39.22 -4.79 32.66
CA ALA A 23 -38.10 -4.03 32.10
C ALA A 23 -37.25 -4.84 31.10
N PHE A 24 -37.24 -6.18 31.22
CA PHE A 24 -36.53 -7.06 30.28
C PHE A 24 -37.30 -7.23 28.95
N VAL A 25 -38.62 -7.23 28.98
CA VAL A 25 -39.48 -7.34 27.77
C VAL A 25 -39.50 -6.04 26.96
N ALA A 26 -39.24 -4.89 27.60
CA ALA A 26 -39.23 -3.58 26.96
C ALA A 26 -37.88 -3.18 26.33
N SER A 27 -36.85 -4.05 26.36
CA SER A 27 -35.62 -3.77 25.61
C SER A 27 -35.92 -3.79 24.12
N PRO A 28 -35.69 -2.69 23.39
CA PRO A 28 -35.71 -2.74 21.94
C PRO A 28 -34.58 -3.68 21.53
N PHE A 29 -34.95 -4.84 20.97
CA PHE A 29 -34.03 -5.62 20.17
C PHE A 29 -33.55 -4.69 19.06
N PHE A 30 -32.31 -4.18 19.20
CA PHE A 30 -31.63 -3.47 18.13
C PHE A 30 -31.54 -4.45 16.97
N THR A 31 -32.46 -4.29 16.02
CA THR A 31 -32.45 -5.00 14.76
C THR A 31 -31.34 -4.35 13.94
N GLU A 32 -30.16 -4.97 13.99
CA GLU A 32 -29.09 -4.66 13.06
C GLU A 32 -29.59 -4.98 11.64
N SER A 33 -30.11 -3.95 10.98
CA SER A 33 -30.36 -3.95 9.55
C SER A 33 -29.01 -4.12 8.85
N SER A 34 -28.62 -5.37 8.61
CA SER A 34 -27.54 -5.67 7.68
C SER A 34 -27.99 -5.24 6.29
N TYR A 35 -27.60 -4.03 5.90
CA TYR A 35 -27.68 -3.63 4.50
C TYR A 35 -26.73 -4.54 3.74
N ALA A 36 -27.29 -5.56 3.08
CA ALA A 36 -26.65 -6.26 2.00
C ALA A 36 -26.43 -5.26 0.86
N GLN A 37 -25.34 -4.48 0.97
CA GLN A 37 -24.90 -3.58 -0.08
C GLN A 37 -24.61 -4.46 -1.30
N SER A 38 -25.49 -4.40 -2.30
CA SER A 38 -25.30 -5.09 -3.56
C SER A 38 -23.95 -4.65 -4.12
N LYS A 39 -22.98 -5.58 -4.11
CA LYS A 39 -21.64 -5.30 -4.63
C LYS A 39 -21.80 -4.85 -6.07
N ARG A 40 -21.19 -3.71 -6.44
CA ARG A 40 -21.20 -3.20 -7.81
C ARG A 40 -20.70 -4.31 -8.75
N PRO A 41 -21.39 -4.60 -9.87
CA PRO A 41 -20.88 -5.54 -10.87
C PRO A 41 -19.53 -5.03 -11.40
N ILE A 42 -18.59 -5.96 -11.63
CA ILE A 42 -17.26 -5.64 -12.18
C ILE A 42 -17.43 -5.15 -13.63
N THR A 43 -16.84 -4.00 -13.95
CA THR A 43 -16.84 -3.45 -15.33
C THR A 43 -15.45 -3.55 -15.97
N ILE A 44 -15.35 -3.33 -17.29
CA ILE A 44 -14.06 -3.42 -18.00
C ILE A 44 -13.04 -2.44 -17.41
N GLU A 45 -13.50 -1.26 -16.98
CA GLU A 45 -12.66 -0.22 -16.37
C GLU A 45 -12.09 -0.64 -15.01
N ASP A 46 -12.68 -1.65 -14.34
CA ASP A 46 -12.14 -2.16 -13.09
C ASP A 46 -10.88 -3.02 -13.30
N PHE A 47 -10.70 -3.61 -14.49
CA PHE A 47 -9.49 -4.39 -14.79
C PHE A 47 -8.23 -3.53 -14.82
N ASP A 48 -8.35 -2.26 -15.23
CA ASP A 48 -7.23 -1.30 -15.21
C ASP A 48 -6.69 -1.04 -13.79
N LYS A 49 -7.50 -1.31 -12.75
CA LYS A 49 -7.11 -1.15 -11.34
C LYS A 49 -6.32 -2.34 -10.81
N PHE A 50 -6.26 -3.46 -11.53
CA PHE A 50 -5.48 -4.61 -11.08
C PHE A 50 -3.99 -4.30 -11.13
N ARG A 51 -3.33 -4.58 -10.00
CA ARG A 51 -1.90 -4.42 -9.84
C ARG A 51 -1.29 -5.81 -9.72
N SER A 52 -0.33 -6.09 -10.59
CA SER A 52 0.45 -7.32 -10.53
C SER A 52 1.67 -7.12 -9.63
N VAL A 53 2.07 -8.16 -8.91
CA VAL A 53 3.30 -8.17 -8.11
C VAL A 53 4.32 -9.08 -8.80
N SER A 54 5.56 -8.61 -8.92
CA SER A 54 6.65 -9.31 -9.60
C SER A 54 7.99 -9.01 -8.94
N GLN A 55 9.05 -9.72 -9.35
CA GLN A 55 10.43 -9.49 -8.89
C GLN A 55 10.56 -9.47 -7.36
N GLN A 56 9.92 -10.44 -6.70
CA GLN A 56 9.99 -10.60 -5.25
C GLN A 56 11.38 -11.07 -4.85
N GLN A 57 11.97 -10.45 -3.84
CA GLN A 57 13.25 -10.79 -3.25
C GLN A 57 13.15 -10.66 -1.72
N ILE A 58 13.91 -11.48 -1.02
CA ILE A 58 14.03 -11.45 0.44
C ILE A 58 15.51 -11.33 0.77
N SER A 59 15.89 -10.52 1.76
CA SER A 59 17.28 -10.43 2.22
C SER A 59 17.73 -11.74 2.89
N SER A 60 19.04 -11.99 2.91
CA SER A 60 19.61 -13.20 3.53
C SER A 60 19.24 -13.35 5.01
N ASP A 61 19.09 -12.23 5.73
CA ASP A 61 18.66 -12.21 7.13
C ASP A 61 17.14 -12.29 7.35
N GLY A 62 16.35 -12.29 6.26
CA GLY A 62 14.89 -12.35 6.30
C GLY A 62 14.19 -11.10 6.83
N LYS A 63 14.91 -10.01 7.11
CA LYS A 63 14.31 -8.79 7.66
C LYS A 63 13.73 -7.86 6.61
N TRP A 64 14.21 -7.97 5.37
CA TRP A 64 13.78 -7.12 4.26
C TRP A 64 13.14 -7.93 3.15
N VAL A 65 12.07 -7.38 2.59
CA VAL A 65 11.41 -7.90 1.39
C VAL A 65 11.33 -6.78 0.37
N ALA A 66 11.71 -7.07 -0.87
CA ALA A 66 11.53 -6.15 -1.99
C ALA A 66 10.61 -6.80 -3.03
N PHE A 67 9.68 -6.02 -3.57
CA PHE A 67 8.79 -6.49 -4.62
C PHE A 67 8.32 -5.33 -5.50
N ARG A 68 8.17 -5.61 -6.79
CA ARG A 68 7.70 -4.64 -7.77
C ARG A 68 6.20 -4.78 -7.98
N ILE A 69 5.48 -3.68 -7.86
CA ILE A 69 4.06 -3.57 -8.18
C ILE A 69 3.93 -2.90 -9.56
N LYS A 70 3.39 -3.63 -10.54
CA LYS A 70 3.10 -3.10 -11.88
C LYS A 70 1.59 -2.92 -12.07
N PRO A 71 1.09 -1.69 -12.24
CA PRO A 71 -0.30 -1.44 -12.63
C PRO A 71 -0.53 -1.87 -14.09
N GLY A 72 -1.80 -2.07 -14.48
CA GLY A 72 -2.14 -2.38 -15.88
C GLY A 72 -1.74 -1.27 -16.86
N LYS A 73 -1.81 -0.01 -16.44
CA LYS A 73 -1.35 1.17 -17.18
C LYS A 73 -0.47 2.05 -16.31
N GLY A 74 0.62 2.55 -16.89
CA GLY A 74 1.53 3.51 -16.29
C GLY A 74 2.68 2.90 -15.48
N ASN A 75 3.41 3.79 -14.82
CA ASN A 75 4.69 3.46 -14.20
C ASN A 75 4.56 2.44 -13.05
N SER A 76 5.47 1.47 -13.03
CA SER A 76 5.60 0.54 -11.91
C SER A 76 6.22 1.17 -10.67
N GLU A 77 6.02 0.55 -9.53
CA GLU A 77 6.62 0.94 -8.24
C GLU A 77 7.40 -0.23 -7.65
N LEU A 78 8.55 0.04 -7.03
CA LEU A 78 9.27 -0.93 -6.21
C LEU A 78 9.02 -0.60 -4.74
N THR A 79 8.53 -1.58 -3.99
CA THR A 79 8.39 -1.48 -2.54
C THR A 79 9.52 -2.28 -1.87
N ILE A 80 10.18 -1.68 -0.90
CA ILE A 80 11.17 -2.31 -0.02
C ILE A 80 10.63 -2.18 1.41
N LEU A 81 10.31 -3.31 2.02
CA LEU A 81 9.63 -3.40 3.31
C LEU A 81 10.55 -4.07 4.34
N ASN A 82 10.68 -3.45 5.51
CA ASN A 82 11.26 -4.09 6.68
C ASN A 82 10.16 -4.84 7.44
N LEU A 83 10.31 -6.16 7.60
CA LEU A 83 9.33 -7.00 8.28
C LEU A 83 9.36 -6.85 9.81
N THR A 84 10.46 -6.33 10.37
CA THR A 84 10.61 -6.13 11.82
C THR A 84 10.07 -4.77 12.27
N THR A 85 10.42 -3.69 11.56
CA THR A 85 10.02 -2.32 11.94
C THR A 85 8.78 -1.84 11.19
N ASN A 86 8.34 -2.57 10.17
CA ASN A 86 7.28 -2.17 9.24
C ASN A 86 7.62 -0.87 8.47
N ASP A 87 8.90 -0.53 8.36
CA ASP A 87 9.39 0.58 7.56
C ASP A 87 9.32 0.23 6.07
N GLU A 88 8.75 1.13 5.27
CA GLU A 88 8.60 0.94 3.83
C GLU A 88 9.30 2.07 3.05
N TYR A 89 9.99 1.69 1.98
CA TYR A 89 10.45 2.59 0.93
C TYR A 89 9.74 2.27 -0.38
N THR A 90 9.06 3.26 -0.93
CA THR A 90 8.42 3.18 -2.25
C THR A 90 9.24 3.97 -3.27
N ILE A 91 9.69 3.28 -4.32
CA ILE A 91 10.50 3.85 -5.40
C ILE A 91 9.69 3.83 -6.68
N LEU A 92 9.38 5.02 -7.20
CA LEU A 92 8.74 5.19 -8.50
C LEU A 92 9.66 4.69 -9.61
N ARG A 93 9.12 3.92 -10.56
CA ARG A 93 9.83 3.31 -11.69
C ARG A 93 10.98 2.37 -11.28
N GLY A 94 10.99 1.89 -10.04
CA GLY A 94 11.97 0.92 -9.57
C GLY A 94 11.74 -0.47 -10.16
N SER A 95 12.82 -1.15 -10.51
CA SER A 95 12.82 -2.54 -11.01
C SER A 95 14.14 -3.24 -10.68
N ALA A 96 14.16 -4.56 -10.86
CA ALA A 96 15.32 -5.42 -10.65
C ALA A 96 15.98 -5.22 -9.27
N PRO A 97 15.23 -5.38 -8.16
CA PRO A 97 15.82 -5.36 -6.84
C PRO A 97 16.77 -6.54 -6.66
N SER A 98 17.89 -6.32 -5.99
CA SER A 98 18.80 -7.38 -5.54
C SER A 98 19.47 -6.96 -4.24
N PHE A 99 19.36 -7.81 -3.22
CA PHE A 99 20.01 -7.61 -1.92
C PHE A 99 21.46 -8.03 -1.97
N SER A 100 22.30 -7.36 -1.17
CA SER A 100 23.64 -7.83 -0.88
C SER A 100 23.60 -9.02 0.08
N ASP A 101 24.63 -9.87 0.02
CA ASP A 101 24.75 -11.05 0.89
C ASP A 101 24.72 -10.69 2.38
N ASP A 102 25.32 -9.55 2.74
CA ASP A 102 25.36 -9.02 4.11
C ASP A 102 24.04 -8.37 4.57
N SER A 103 23.02 -8.32 3.71
CA SER A 103 21.70 -7.70 3.96
C SER A 103 21.74 -6.22 4.36
N GLN A 104 22.85 -5.51 4.12
CA GLN A 104 22.98 -4.08 4.43
C GLN A 104 22.64 -3.18 3.25
N TRP A 105 22.70 -3.71 2.03
CA TRP A 105 22.54 -2.97 0.80
C TRP A 105 21.48 -3.60 -0.10
N ILE A 106 20.86 -2.75 -0.90
CA ILE A 106 20.00 -3.18 -1.99
C ILE A 106 20.36 -2.39 -3.24
N THR A 107 20.41 -3.08 -4.36
CA THR A 107 20.52 -2.48 -5.68
C THR A 107 19.16 -2.51 -6.37
N TYR A 108 18.84 -1.46 -7.13
CA TYR A 108 17.65 -1.41 -7.99
C TYR A 108 17.89 -0.47 -9.15
N THR A 109 17.14 -0.66 -10.23
CA THR A 109 17.20 0.19 -11.42
C THR A 109 15.97 1.08 -11.49
N ILE A 110 16.18 2.37 -11.72
CA ILE A 110 15.11 3.32 -12.09
C ILE A 110 14.98 3.29 -13.61
N LEU A 111 13.81 2.87 -14.08
CA LEU A 111 13.46 2.84 -15.49
C LEU A 111 13.08 4.25 -15.99
N PRO A 112 13.24 4.53 -17.30
CA PRO A 112 12.67 5.70 -17.95
C PRO A 112 11.16 5.76 -17.72
N HIS A 113 10.57 6.96 -17.87
CA HIS A 113 9.11 7.06 -17.90
C HIS A 113 8.55 6.27 -19.08
N GLU A 114 7.46 5.53 -18.84
CA GLU A 114 6.64 5.03 -19.93
C GLU A 114 6.02 6.23 -20.66
N LYS A 115 6.09 6.24 -22.00
CA LYS A 115 5.47 7.26 -22.83
C LYS A 115 3.96 7.24 -22.60
N THR A 116 3.35 8.42 -22.51
CA THR A 116 1.89 8.54 -22.46
C THR A 116 1.29 8.36 -23.85
N ALA A 117 0.01 7.99 -23.92
CA ALA A 117 -0.69 7.86 -25.20
C ALA A 117 -0.74 9.17 -26.01
N GLU A 118 -0.61 10.32 -25.36
CA GLU A 118 -0.54 11.63 -26.02
C GLU A 118 0.85 11.87 -26.63
N GLU A 119 1.91 11.53 -25.88
CA GLU A 119 3.30 11.60 -26.37
C GLU A 119 3.54 10.65 -27.55
N GLU A 120 3.04 9.42 -27.48
CA GLU A 120 3.13 8.46 -28.59
C GLU A 120 2.45 8.97 -29.86
N LYS A 121 1.27 9.60 -29.72
CA LYS A 121 0.54 10.20 -30.86
C LYS A 121 1.27 11.40 -31.44
N ALA A 122 1.76 12.30 -30.58
CA ALA A 122 2.52 13.47 -31.01
C ALA A 122 3.81 13.06 -31.75
N GLU A 123 4.47 12.01 -31.28
CA GLU A 123 5.66 11.45 -31.91
C GLU A 123 5.33 10.77 -33.25
N GLU A 124 4.23 10.03 -33.34
CA GLU A 124 3.77 9.46 -34.62
C GLU A 124 3.42 10.55 -35.64
N GLU A 125 2.77 11.64 -35.22
CA GLU A 125 2.49 12.78 -36.09
C GLU A 125 3.75 13.50 -36.54
N ALA A 126 4.74 13.67 -35.65
CA ALA A 126 6.04 14.25 -36.00
C ALA A 126 6.78 13.38 -37.03
N ARG A 127 6.77 12.06 -36.84
CA ARG A 127 7.35 11.09 -37.78
C ARG A 127 6.68 11.11 -39.16
N LYS A 128 5.39 11.45 -39.23
CA LYS A 128 4.66 11.56 -40.51
C LYS A 128 4.94 12.88 -41.25
N LYS A 129 5.19 13.96 -40.51
CA LYS A 129 5.39 15.31 -41.08
C LYS A 129 6.81 15.51 -41.60
N ASP A 130 7.80 14.92 -40.93
CA ASP A 130 9.21 15.15 -41.22
C ASP A 130 9.89 13.84 -41.67
N GLU A 131 10.37 13.81 -42.92
CA GLU A 131 11.01 12.62 -43.52
C GLU A 131 12.40 12.30 -42.91
N ASP A 132 13.11 13.32 -42.39
CA ASP A 132 14.38 13.18 -41.64
C ASP A 132 14.17 13.17 -40.12
N TRP A 133 13.00 12.70 -39.66
CA TRP A 133 12.71 12.62 -38.24
C TRP A 133 13.66 11.64 -37.53
N LYS A 134 14.15 12.05 -36.35
CA LYS A 134 14.99 11.23 -35.47
C LYS A 134 14.31 11.07 -34.12
N GLU A 135 14.34 9.84 -33.60
CA GLU A 135 13.73 9.54 -32.31
C GLU A 135 14.38 10.34 -31.18
N PRO A 136 13.59 10.99 -30.29
CA PRO A 136 14.15 11.65 -29.13
C PRO A 136 14.93 10.64 -28.28
N PRO A 137 16.08 11.04 -27.72
CA PRO A 137 16.89 10.15 -26.91
C PRO A 137 16.11 9.65 -25.70
N THR A 138 15.99 8.33 -25.56
CA THR A 138 15.35 7.71 -24.39
C THR A 138 16.15 7.98 -23.12
N GLU A 139 15.46 8.28 -22.01
CA GLU A 139 16.13 8.43 -20.71
C GLU A 139 16.89 7.14 -20.34
N PRO A 140 18.14 7.23 -19.88
CA PRO A 140 18.91 6.04 -19.52
C PRO A 140 18.41 5.44 -18.21
N ASN A 141 18.52 4.11 -18.10
CA ASN A 141 18.36 3.41 -16.84
C ASN A 141 19.39 3.92 -15.81
N VAL A 142 18.95 4.15 -14.58
CA VAL A 142 19.82 4.56 -13.46
C VAL A 142 19.89 3.43 -12.45
N LEU A 143 21.08 2.85 -12.26
CA LEU A 143 21.33 1.90 -11.19
C LEU A 143 21.49 2.66 -9.88
N VAL A 144 20.79 2.24 -8.85
CA VAL A 144 20.88 2.82 -7.51
C VAL A 144 21.31 1.75 -6.53
N ILE A 145 22.29 2.08 -5.70
CA ILE A 145 22.72 1.29 -4.55
C ILE A 145 22.27 2.04 -3.32
N MET A 146 21.47 1.40 -2.47
CA MET A 146 20.91 1.99 -1.27
C MET A 146 21.32 1.18 -0.04
N ASN A 147 21.80 1.88 0.99
CA ASN A 147 22.02 1.30 2.31
C ASN A 147 20.68 1.21 3.05
N LEU A 148 20.32 0.04 3.53
CA LEU A 148 19.04 -0.22 4.20
C LEU A 148 18.98 0.32 5.62
N ASN A 149 20.14 0.45 6.29
CA ASN A 149 20.25 0.92 7.66
C ASN A 149 20.32 2.45 7.75
N THR A 150 21.13 3.07 6.89
CA THR A 150 21.38 4.52 6.91
C THR A 150 20.53 5.30 5.91
N ASN A 151 19.87 4.61 4.97
CA ASN A 151 19.14 5.21 3.84
C ASN A 151 20.03 6.09 2.93
N GLN A 152 21.34 5.86 2.94
CA GLN A 152 22.28 6.48 2.00
C GLN A 152 22.10 5.87 0.60
N LYS A 153 22.27 6.67 -0.46
CA LYS A 153 22.01 6.26 -1.84
C LYS A 153 23.13 6.71 -2.79
N TYR A 154 23.52 5.81 -3.67
CA TYR A 154 24.48 6.05 -4.73
C TYR A 154 23.82 5.76 -6.07
N SER A 155 23.86 6.71 -6.99
CA SER A 155 23.34 6.54 -8.35
C SER A 155 24.46 6.40 -9.36
N VAL A 156 24.33 5.40 -10.23
CA VAL A 156 25.24 5.12 -11.34
C VAL A 156 24.41 5.10 -12.61
N THR A 157 24.67 6.05 -13.51
CA THR A 157 24.09 6.05 -14.85
C THR A 157 25.13 5.54 -15.82
N ARG A 158 24.74 4.68 -16.77
CA ARG A 158 25.64 4.17 -17.80
C ARG A 158 26.24 5.36 -18.58
N GLY A 159 27.57 5.53 -18.53
CA GLY A 159 28.27 6.65 -19.17
C GLY A 159 28.36 7.94 -18.35
N ALA A 160 27.74 8.03 -17.17
CA ALA A 160 27.92 9.15 -16.25
C ALA A 160 28.77 8.74 -15.04
N ARG A 161 29.50 9.70 -14.46
CA ARG A 161 30.22 9.48 -13.21
C ARG A 161 29.22 9.13 -12.10
N PRO A 162 29.53 8.18 -11.20
CA PRO A 162 28.68 7.92 -10.04
C PRO A 162 28.48 9.20 -9.24
N THR A 163 27.24 9.57 -8.96
CA THR A 163 26.90 10.79 -8.23
C THR A 163 26.43 10.45 -6.82
N PHE A 164 27.00 11.14 -5.84
CA PHE A 164 26.55 11.07 -4.45
C PHE A 164 25.37 12.04 -4.27
N THR A 165 24.18 11.50 -4.04
CA THR A 165 23.00 12.33 -3.76
C THR A 165 22.76 12.37 -2.26
N ASP A 166 23.42 13.29 -1.54
CA ASP A 166 23.15 13.57 -0.12
C ASP A 166 21.89 14.42 0.07
N LYS A 167 20.80 14.02 -0.59
CA LYS A 167 19.51 14.66 -0.34
C LYS A 167 18.83 13.88 0.75
N LYS A 168 18.81 14.44 1.97
CA LYS A 168 17.83 14.13 3.05
C LYS A 168 16.37 14.41 2.61
N LYS A 169 16.01 14.14 1.35
CA LYS A 169 14.63 14.20 0.87
C LYS A 169 13.98 12.88 1.26
N ARG A 170 13.46 12.84 2.48
CA ARG A 170 12.66 11.72 2.99
C ARG A 170 11.60 11.40 1.95
N LEU A 171 11.63 10.19 1.39
CA LEU A 171 10.46 9.67 0.68
C LEU A 171 9.28 9.74 1.64
N PRO A 172 8.07 10.10 1.19
CA PRO A 172 6.90 10.12 2.05
C PRO A 172 6.71 8.70 2.60
N LYS A 173 7.00 8.49 3.89
CA LYS A 173 6.59 7.26 4.58
C LYS A 173 5.08 7.24 4.53
N ARG A 174 4.50 6.29 3.79
CA ARG A 174 3.06 6.10 3.77
C ARG A 174 2.65 5.53 5.13
N LYS A 175 2.17 6.40 6.02
CA LYS A 175 1.62 5.99 7.32
C LYS A 175 0.34 5.20 7.04
N GLN A 176 0.35 3.88 7.32
CA GLN A 176 -0.90 3.12 7.30
C GLN A 176 -1.85 3.77 8.31
N ARG A 177 -3.01 4.24 7.84
CA ARG A 177 -4.11 4.66 8.72
C ARG A 177 -4.66 3.38 9.33
N SER A 178 -4.38 3.14 10.61
CA SER A 178 -5.15 2.21 11.42
C SER A 178 -6.58 2.76 11.50
N GLY A 179 -7.49 2.18 10.72
CA GLY A 179 -8.92 2.39 10.87
C GLY A 179 -9.42 1.60 12.07
N VAL A 180 -10.09 2.31 12.97
CA VAL A 180 -10.97 1.79 14.03
C VAL A 180 -12.26 1.29 13.39
#